data_AF-A0A496TS59-F1
#
_entry.id   AF-A0A496TS59-F1
#
_cell.length_a   1.000
_cell.length_b   1.000
_cell.length_c   1.000
_cell.angle_alpha   90.00
_cell.angle_beta   90.00
_cell.angle_gamma   90.00
#
_symmetry.space_group_name_H-M   'P 1'
#
loop_
_entity.id
_entity.type
_entity.pdbx_description
1 polymer ?
#
loop_
_entity_poly.entity_id
_entity_poly.type
_entity_poly.pdbx_seq_one_letter_code
_entity_poly.pdbx_strand_id
1 'polypeptide(L)' 'MVIPSKNYQKSKIFFEKVFGWKVQKVPGSRSLDVLKLIGEFGGKELKGKTPIGENAEYGYYALFEDPQGNRMGLYSEK' A
#
# COMPACT_ATOMS: atom_id res chain seq x y z
N MET A 1 -5.07 -4.48 -0.93
CA MET A 1 -3.90 -3.68 -1.35
C MET A 1 -4.29 -2.22 -1.40
N VAL A 2 -3.59 -1.35 -0.67
CA VAL A 2 -3.81 0.11 -0.74
C VAL A 2 -2.67 0.72 -1.52
N ILE A 3 -3.00 1.41 -2.61
CA ILE A 3 -2.02 2.06 -3.47
C ILE A 3 -2.15 3.57 -3.25
N PRO A 4 -1.19 4.22 -2.58
CA PRO A 4 -1.24 5.66 -2.42
C PRO A 4 -1.21 6.31 -3.80
N SER A 5 -2.10 7.28 -4.02
CA SER A 5 -2.22 7.95 -5.30
C SER A 5 -2.37 9.45 -5.09
N LYS A 6 -1.55 10.21 -5.80
CA LYS A 6 -1.70 11.67 -5.92
C LYS A 6 -2.98 12.05 -6.68
N ASN A 7 -3.50 11.16 -7.53
CA ASN A 7 -4.72 11.37 -8.29
C ASN A 7 -5.53 10.07 -8.43
N TYR A 8 -6.48 9.90 -7.52
CA TYR A 8 -7.34 8.72 -7.45
C TYR A 8 -8.01 8.36 -8.79
N GLN A 9 -8.51 9.35 -9.55
CA GLN A 9 -9.23 9.07 -10.80
C GLN A 9 -8.31 8.47 -11.87
N LYS A 10 -7.09 9.01 -12.03
CA LYS A 10 -6.11 8.46 -12.98
C LYS A 10 -5.65 7.07 -12.57
N SER A 11 -5.32 6.87 -11.29
CA SER A 11 -4.89 5.56 -10.80
C SER A 11 -5.99 4.51 -10.90
N LYS A 12 -7.24 4.86 -10.57
CA LYS A 12 -8.40 3.98 -10.73
C LYS A 12 -8.48 3.45 -12.17
N ILE A 13 -8.48 4.36 -13.16
CA ILE A 13 -8.58 3.98 -14.58
C ILE A 13 -7.43 3.06 -14.98
N PHE A 14 -6.20 3.36 -14.56
CA PHE A 14 -5.04 2.54 -14.90
C PHE A 14 -5.15 1.11 -14.35
N PHE A 15 -5.41 0.96 -13.05
CA PHE A 15 -5.46 -0.36 -12.42
C PHE A 15 -6.68 -1.18 -12.88
N GLU A 16 -7.82 -0.54 -13.12
CA GLU A 16 -9.00 -1.18 -13.70
C GLU A 16 -8.74 -1.68 -15.13
N LYS A 17 -8.08 -0.87 -15.98
CA LYS A 17 -7.85 -1.23 -17.38
C LYS A 17 -6.71 -2.20 -17.62
N VAL A 18 -5.60 -2.05 -16.90
CA VAL A 18 -4.39 -2.86 -17.13
C VAL A 18 -4.50 -4.22 -16.46
N PHE A 19 -5.06 -4.26 -15.24
CA PHE A 19 -5.09 -5.48 -14.43
C PHE A 19 -6.49 -6.05 -14.21
N GLY A 20 -7.55 -5.36 -14.68
CA GLY A 20 -8.93 -5.79 -14.45
C GLY A 20 -9.38 -5.65 -12.99
N TRP A 21 -8.67 -4.88 -12.17
CA TRP A 21 -8.92 -4.79 -10.72
C TRP A 21 -10.03 -3.81 -10.38
N LYS A 22 -10.90 -4.14 -9.43
CA LYS A 22 -11.91 -3.20 -8.91
C LYS A 22 -11.30 -2.28 -7.86
N VAL A 23 -11.11 -1.00 -8.18
CA VAL A 23 -10.49 -0.01 -7.27
C VAL A 23 -11.55 0.70 -6.43
N GLN A 24 -11.32 0.78 -5.11
CA GLN A 24 -12.21 1.46 -4.17
C GLN A 24 -11.43 2.44 -3.28
N LYS A 25 -12.08 3.53 -2.85
CA LYS A 25 -11.51 4.44 -1.84
C LYS A 25 -11.60 3.79 -0.47
N VAL A 26 -10.50 3.78 0.26
CA VAL A 26 -10.47 3.41 1.67
C VAL A 26 -10.60 4.71 2.49
N PRO A 27 -11.70 4.93 3.23
CA PRO A 27 -11.85 6.09 4.08
C PRO A 27 -10.85 6.03 5.24
N GLY A 28 -10.18 7.15 5.56
CA GLY A 28 -9.36 7.27 6.76
C GLY A 28 -7.93 6.72 6.69
N SER A 29 -7.44 6.28 5.53
CA SER A 29 -6.13 5.61 5.43
C SER A 29 -4.93 6.55 5.71
N ARG A 30 -4.55 6.71 6.98
CA ARG A 30 -3.16 7.01 7.34
C ARG A 30 -2.36 5.71 7.19
N SER A 31 -1.07 5.81 6.87
CA SER A 31 -0.21 4.67 6.54
C SER A 31 -0.23 3.52 7.58
N LEU A 32 -0.60 3.79 8.84
CA LEU A 32 -0.73 2.81 9.91
C LEU A 32 -1.97 1.89 9.75
N ASP A 33 -3.05 2.36 9.11
CA ASP A 33 -4.26 1.57 8.90
C ASP A 33 -4.08 0.55 7.76
N VAL A 34 -3.15 0.81 6.85
CA VAL A 34 -2.89 -0.07 5.70
C VAL A 34 -2.31 -1.42 6.14
N LEU A 35 -1.43 -1.44 7.14
CA LEU A 35 -0.85 -2.68 7.67
C LEU A 35 -1.92 -3.55 8.36
N LYS A 36 -2.87 -2.93 9.06
CA LYS A 36 -4.02 -3.64 9.64
C LYS A 36 -4.90 -4.27 8.55
N LEU A 37 -5.22 -3.50 7.51
CA LEU A 37 -6.01 -3.99 6.38
C LEU A 37 -5.32 -5.14 5.64
N ILE A 38 -3.98 -5.16 5.56
CA ILE A 38 -3.26 -6.30 4.97
C ILE A 38 -3.60 -7.59 5.71
N GLY A 39 -3.50 -7.58 7.05
CA GLY A 39 -3.87 -8.74 7.87
C GLY A 39 -5.34 -9.13 7.74
N GLU A 40 -6.26 -8.15 7.79
CA GLU A 40 -7.71 -8.40 7.68
C GLU A 40 -8.10 -9.08 6.38
N PHE A 41 -7.41 -8.77 5.28
CA PHE A 41 -7.68 -9.35 3.95
C PHE A 41 -6.77 -10.55 3.61
N GLY A 42 -6.17 -11.19 4.63
CA GLY A 42 -5.42 -12.44 4.49
C GLY A 42 -3.98 -12.28 3.98
N GLY A 43 -3.47 -11.05 3.93
CA GLY A 43 -2.06 -10.78 3.67
C GLY A 43 -1.21 -10.91 4.93
N LYS A 44 0.11 -11.03 4.73
CA LYS A 44 1.10 -11.21 5.79
C LYS A 44 2.10 -10.07 5.76
N GLU A 45 2.27 -9.36 6.87
CA GLU A 45 3.36 -8.39 7.00
C GLU A 45 4.71 -9.12 6.96
N LEU A 46 5.60 -8.67 6.08
CA LEU A 46 6.99 -9.16 6.00
C LEU A 46 7.95 -8.18 6.68
N LYS A 47 7.67 -6.88 6.55
CA LYS A 47 8.45 -5.81 7.17
C LYS A 47 7.54 -4.62 7.46
N GLY A 48 7.47 -4.21 8.71
CA GLY A 48 6.71 -3.04 9.14
C GLY A 48 7.29 -1.72 8.63
N LYS A 49 6.67 -0.62 9.07
CA LYS A 49 7.05 0.74 8.68
C LYS A 49 8.53 1.02 9.03
N THR A 50 9.36 1.09 8.00
CA THR A 50 10.81 1.28 8.10
C THR A 50 11.19 2.62 7.46
N PRO A 51 11.98 3.48 8.15
CA PRO A 51 12.43 4.74 7.58
C PRO A 51 13.41 4.53 6.42
N ILE A 52 13.40 5.45 5.44
CA ILE A 52 14.34 5.49 4.32
C ILE A 52 15.24 6.71 4.50
N GLY A 53 16.55 6.49 4.58
CA GLY A 53 17.55 7.52 4.89
C GLY A 53 17.61 7.87 6.38
N GLU A 54 18.54 8.75 6.75
CA GLU A 54 18.62 9.27 8.12
C GLU A 54 17.36 10.08 8.44
N ASN A 55 16.77 9.85 9.61
CA ASN A 55 15.55 10.56 10.07
C ASN A 55 14.36 10.54 9.07
N ALA A 56 14.23 9.45 8.31
CA ALA A 56 13.19 9.26 7.28
C ALA A 56 13.19 10.35 6.20
N GLU A 57 14.38 10.81 5.78
CA GLU A 57 14.58 11.81 4.73
C GLU A 57 13.76 11.50 3.46
N TYR A 58 13.72 10.25 3.03
CA TYR A 58 13.03 9.83 1.81
C TYR A 58 11.64 9.23 2.09
N GLY A 59 11.14 9.32 3.32
CA GLY A 59 9.87 8.73 3.75
C GLY A 59 10.03 7.35 4.39
N TYR A 60 9.02 6.50 4.24
CA TYR A 60 8.95 5.17 4.84
C TYR A 60 8.55 4.11 3.82
N TYR A 61 8.97 2.88 4.06
CA TYR A 61 8.45 1.71 3.35
C TYR A 61 7.99 0.60 4.29
N ALA A 62 7.16 -0.29 3.78
CA ALA A 62 6.80 -1.56 4.41
C ALA A 62 6.70 -2.64 3.33
N LEU A 63 6.89 -3.91 3.71
CA LEU A 63 6.76 -5.05 2.82
C LEU A 63 5.70 -6.01 3.34
N PHE A 64 4.92 -6.60 2.44
CA PHE A 64 3.93 -7.62 2.78
C PHE A 64 3.76 -8.64 1.66
N GLU A 65 3.23 -9.80 2.00
CA GLU A 65 2.72 -10.80 1.08
C GLU A 65 1.19 -10.68 1.01
N ASP A 66 0.62 -10.75 -0.19
CA ASP A 66 -0.82 -10.92 -0.35
C ASP A 66 -1.26 -12.38 -0.10
N PRO A 67 -2.57 -12.69 -0.10
CA PRO A 67 -3.05 -14.07 0.10
C PRO A 67 -2.61 -15.07 -0.97
N GLN A 68 -2.04 -14.61 -2.08
CA GLN A 68 -1.55 -15.44 -3.18
C GLN A 68 -0.02 -15.61 -3.12
N GLY A 69 0.64 -15.05 -2.11
CA GLY A 69 2.09 -15.12 -1.93
C GLY A 69 2.86 -14.06 -2.73
N ASN A 70 2.19 -13.09 -3.35
CA ASN A 70 2.87 -12.00 -4.05
C ASN A 70 3.50 -11.04 -3.05
N ARG A 71 4.79 -10.76 -3.21
CA ARG A 71 5.52 -9.79 -2.38
C ARG A 71 5.36 -8.39 -2.91
N MET A 72 4.87 -7.49 -2.06
CA MET A 72 4.60 -6.10 -2.43
C MET A 72 5.20 -5.13 -1.42
N GLY A 73 5.55 -3.94 -1.91
CA GLY A 73 6.05 -2.83 -1.11
C GLY A 73 5.06 -1.69 -1.03
N LEU A 74 4.91 -1.12 0.16
CA LEU A 74 4.24 0.14 0.39
C LEU A 74 5.27 1.23 0.58
N TYR A 75 4.98 2.41 0.04
CA TYR A 75 5.74 3.63 0.26
C TYR A 75 4.83 4.68 0.88
N SER A 76 5.35 5.46 1.82
CA SER A 76 4.72 6.70 2.27
C SER A 76 5.74 7.82 2.35
N GLU A 77 5.31 9.04 2.02
CA GLU A 77 6.05 10.25 2.36
C GLU A 77 6.14 10.39 3.91
N LYS A 78 6.98 11.33 4.38
CA LYS A 78 7.23 11.57 5.81
C LYS A 78 5.96 11.98 6.57
#